data_AF-A0AAV4EV80-F1
#
_entry.id   AF-A0AAV4EV80-F1
#
_cell.length_a   1.000
_cell.length_b   1.000
_cell.length_c   1.000
_cell.angle_alpha   90.00
_cell.angle_beta   90.00
_cell.angle_gamma   90.00
#
_symmetry.space_group_name_H-M   'P 1'
#
loop_
_entity.id
_entity.type
_entity.pdbx_description
1 polymer ?
#
loop_
_entity_poly.entity_id
_entity_poly.type
_entity_poly.pdbx_seq_one_letter_code
_entity_poly.pdbx_strand_id
1 'polypeptide(L)'
;MTNLGIVEKIKEGEPTERINSLVYREKANGRLRLCLDPKDLNRTILREHHKTPTLEEILPNLSVTKYFSIQDAKCGYWNVVLDKESTRLTTFNSPFGRYKFLTMPFGLKMSQDIFQSKID
;
A
#
# COMPACT_ATOMS: atom_id res chain seq x y z
N MET A 1 -12.48 1.78 -6.57
CA MET A 1 -11.80 1.43 -5.30
C MET A 1 -12.81 1.16 -4.20
N THR A 2 -13.86 1.96 -4.05
CA THR A 2 -14.93 1.74 -3.06
C THR A 2 -15.62 0.38 -3.19
N ASN A 3 -16.10 0.01 -4.38
CA ASN A 3 -16.76 -1.29 -4.62
C ASN A 3 -15.83 -2.51 -4.42
N LEU A 4 -14.52 -2.28 -4.34
CA LEU A 4 -13.52 -3.32 -4.11
C LEU A 4 -13.10 -3.41 -2.64
N GLY A 5 -13.71 -2.62 -1.74
CA GLY A 5 -13.35 -2.60 -0.32
C GLY A 5 -11.98 -1.99 -0.01
N ILE A 6 -11.37 -1.25 -0.95
CA ILE A 6 -10.04 -0.65 -0.78
C ILE A 6 -10.11 0.68 -0.03
N VAL A 7 -11.17 1.46 -0.26
CA VAL A 7 -11.40 2.77 0.36
C VAL A 7 -12.86 2.90 0.79
N GLU A 8 -13.09 3.69 1.82
CA GLU A 8 -14.41 4.03 2.34
C GLU A 8 -14.59 5.55 2.35
N LYS A 9 -15.81 6.02 2.02
CA LYS A 9 -16.15 7.44 2.10
C LYS A 9 -16.37 7.84 3.55
N ILE A 10 -15.77 8.95 3.97
CA ILE A 10 -15.99 9.52 5.30
C ILE A 10 -17.34 10.23 5.33
N LYS A 11 -18.06 10.11 6.45
CA LYS A 11 -19.36 10.76 6.63
C LYS A 11 -19.20 12.27 6.61
N GLU A 12 -20.19 12.96 6.04
CA GLU A 12 -20.21 14.42 6.04
C GLU A 12 -20.23 14.94 7.48
N GLY A 13 -19.42 15.98 7.76
CA GLY A 13 -19.25 16.51 9.12
C GLY A 13 -18.38 15.66 10.08
N GLU A 14 -17.93 14.45 9.72
CA GLU A 14 -17.04 13.67 10.59
C GLU A 14 -15.64 14.29 10.63
N PRO A 15 -15.08 14.59 11.82
CA PRO A 15 -13.73 15.13 11.94
C PRO A 15 -12.68 14.06 11.57
N THR A 16 -11.58 14.49 10.96
CA THR A 16 -10.49 13.62 10.54
C THR A 16 -9.17 14.17 11.05
N GLU A 17 -8.40 13.33 11.73
CA GLU A 17 -7.13 13.70 12.35
C GLU A 17 -6.08 14.16 11.33
N ARG A 18 -6.08 13.52 10.15
CA ARG A 18 -5.17 13.84 9.06
C ARG A 18 -5.88 13.81 7.73
N ILE A 19 -5.35 14.59 6.78
CA ILE A 19 -5.75 14.57 5.39
C ILE A 19 -4.47 14.57 4.56
N ASN A 20 -4.30 13.54 3.76
CA ASN A 20 -3.20 13.41 2.81
C ASN A 20 -3.67 13.84 1.42
N SER A 21 -2.70 14.18 0.56
CA SER A 21 -2.96 14.41 -0.85
C SER A 21 -3.08 13.07 -1.60
N LEU A 22 -3.85 13.07 -2.69
CA LEU A 22 -3.94 11.96 -3.62
C LEU A 22 -3.19 12.32 -4.90
N VAL A 23 -2.30 11.45 -5.36
CA VAL A 23 -1.60 11.60 -6.63
C VAL A 23 -2.05 10.52 -7.59
N TYR A 24 -2.05 10.85 -8.88
CA TYR A 24 -2.38 9.89 -9.93
C TYR A 24 -1.30 9.85 -11.01
N ARG A 25 -1.19 8.69 -11.63
CA ARG A 25 -0.43 8.48 -12.86
C ARG A 25 -1.29 7.74 -13.84
N GLU A 26 -1.30 8.19 -15.08
CA GLU A 26 -1.91 7.44 -16.17
C GLU A 26 -0.97 6.29 -16.58
N LYS A 27 -1.51 5.09 -16.68
CA LYS A 27 -0.79 3.93 -17.23
C LYS A 27 -0.85 3.99 -18.76
N ALA A 28 0.07 3.28 -19.42
CA ALA A 28 0.07 3.15 -20.89
C ALA A 28 -1.26 2.62 -21.48
N ASN A 29 -2.06 1.91 -20.68
CA ASN A 29 -3.38 1.41 -21.07
C ASN A 29 -4.54 2.39 -20.77
N GLY A 30 -4.24 3.67 -20.52
CA GLY A 30 -5.23 4.72 -20.20
C GLY A 30 -5.86 4.62 -18.80
N ARG A 31 -5.53 3.58 -18.01
CA ARG A 31 -6.07 3.44 -16.66
C ARG A 31 -5.30 4.32 -15.67
N LEU A 32 -6.03 4.96 -14.77
CA LEU A 32 -5.42 5.72 -13.68
C LEU A 32 -4.90 4.79 -12.58
N ARG A 33 -3.66 5.03 -12.15
CA ARG A 33 -3.09 4.52 -10.91
C ARG A 33 -3.16 5.61 -9.85
N LEU A 34 -3.97 5.37 -8.83
CA LEU A 34 -4.08 6.25 -7.67
C LEU A 34 -3.08 5.81 -6.60
N CYS A 35 -2.33 6.76 -6.06
CA CYS A 35 -1.42 6.56 -4.94
C CYS A 35 -1.67 7.67 -3.90
N LEU A 36 -1.52 7.33 -2.63
CA LEU A 36 -1.49 8.34 -1.58
C LEU A 36 -0.16 9.12 -1.73
N ASP A 37 -0.17 10.42 -1.45
CA ASP A 37 1.05 11.19 -1.16
C ASP A 37 1.16 11.39 0.36
N PRO A 38 1.75 10.43 1.09
CA PRO A 38 1.82 10.45 2.54
C PRO A 38 3.10 11.11 3.04
N LYS A 39 3.62 12.18 2.40
CA LYS A 39 4.88 12.83 2.81
C LYS A 39 4.96 13.09 4.32
N ASP A 40 3.93 13.73 4.89
CA ASP A 40 3.91 14.06 6.31
C ASP A 40 3.65 12.83 7.18
N LEU A 41 2.76 11.95 6.73
CA LEU A 41 2.47 10.70 7.43
C LEU A 41 3.75 9.82 7.54
N ASN A 42 4.51 9.69 6.46
CA ASN A 42 5.78 8.96 6.39
C ASN A 42 6.85 9.55 7.32
N ARG A 43 6.83 10.84 7.64
CA ARG A 43 7.76 11.40 8.64
C ARG A 43 7.47 10.89 10.04
N THR A 44 6.21 10.64 10.36
CA THR A 44 5.77 10.24 11.70
C THR A 44 5.70 8.73 11.93
N ILE A 45 5.54 7.96 10.86
CA ILE A 45 5.51 6.50 10.93
C ILE A 45 6.81 5.97 11.54
N LEU A 46 6.71 5.04 12.47
CA LEU A 46 7.84 4.21 12.89
C LEU A 46 7.88 2.99 11.96
N ARG A 47 8.93 2.90 11.13
CA ARG A 47 9.08 1.84 10.13
C ARG A 47 9.77 0.64 10.79
N GLU A 48 9.10 -0.51 10.77
CA GLU A 48 9.77 -1.79 11.00
C GLU A 48 10.69 -2.11 9.82
N HIS A 49 11.84 -2.69 10.10
CA HIS A 49 12.77 -3.13 9.06
C HIS A 49 12.64 -4.63 8.89
N HIS A 50 12.10 -5.05 7.75
CA HIS A 50 12.07 -6.45 7.38
C HIS A 50 13.18 -6.73 6.36
N LYS A 51 14.13 -7.59 6.72
CA LYS A 51 15.28 -7.87 5.85
C LYS A 51 14.84 -8.76 4.70
N THR A 52 14.76 -8.21 3.49
CA THR A 52 14.63 -9.01 2.27
C THR A 52 15.96 -9.69 1.97
N PRO A 53 15.99 -11.02 1.71
CA PRO A 53 17.22 -11.72 1.41
C PRO A 53 17.86 -11.20 0.12
N THR A 54 19.19 -11.18 0.07
CA THR A 54 19.91 -10.76 -1.13
C THR A 54 19.94 -11.88 -2.16
N LEU A 55 20.27 -11.56 -3.41
CA LEU A 55 20.38 -12.57 -4.46
C LEU A 55 21.42 -13.64 -4.09
N GLU A 56 22.55 -13.25 -3.51
CA GLU A 56 23.62 -14.14 -3.07
C GLU A 56 23.16 -15.12 -1.99
N GLU A 57 22.27 -14.69 -1.09
CA GLU A 57 21.68 -15.54 -0.05
C GLU A 57 20.70 -16.57 -0.64
N ILE A 58 20.02 -16.24 -1.75
CA ILE A 58 18.99 -17.10 -2.36
C ILE A 58 19.57 -18.05 -3.43
N LEU A 59 20.62 -17.64 -4.15
CA LEU A 59 21.21 -18.38 -5.27
C LEU A 59 21.57 -19.85 -4.98
N PRO A 60 22.14 -20.21 -3.80
CA PRO A 60 22.44 -21.60 -3.48
C PRO A 60 21.20 -22.49 -3.50
N ASN A 61 20.06 -21.99 -2.99
CA ASN A 61 18.79 -22.73 -2.96
C ASN A 61 18.21 -22.92 -4.36
N LEU A 62 18.49 -22.00 -5.28
CA LEU A 62 18.01 -22.08 -6.66
C LEU A 62 18.86 -23.05 -7.50
N SER A 63 20.13 -23.24 -7.18
CA SER A 63 21.08 -24.06 -7.97
C SER A 63 20.69 -25.53 -8.13
N VAL A 64 19.90 -26.06 -7.18
CA VAL A 64 19.42 -27.45 -7.19
C VAL A 64 18.06 -27.63 -7.88
N THR A 65 17.44 -26.53 -8.35
CA THR A 65 16.08 -26.53 -8.90
C THR A 65 16.11 -26.56 -10.44
N LYS A 66 15.28 -27.42 -11.05
CA LYS A 66 15.25 -27.63 -12.51
C LYS A 66 14.24 -26.74 -13.25
N TYR A 67 13.17 -26.31 -12.58
CA TYR A 67 12.08 -25.53 -13.16
C TYR A 67 11.74 -24.34 -12.28
N PHE A 68 11.53 -23.18 -12.91
CA PHE A 68 11.18 -21.95 -12.23
C PHE A 68 9.87 -21.39 -12.80
N SER A 69 9.05 -20.82 -11.93
CA SER A 69 7.87 -20.05 -12.32
C SER A 69 7.94 -18.67 -11.67
N ILE A 70 7.64 -17.63 -12.45
CA ILE A 70 7.57 -16.25 -11.96
C ILE A 70 6.10 -15.88 -11.80
N GLN A 71 5.71 -15.41 -10.63
CA GLN A 71 4.37 -14.93 -10.35
C GLN A 71 4.43 -13.48 -9.86
N ASP A 72 3.52 -12.65 -10.36
CA ASP A 72 3.35 -11.26 -9.90
C ASP A 72 2.17 -11.18 -8.93
N ALA A 73 2.44 -10.76 -7.68
CA ALA A 73 1.40 -10.49 -6.69
C ALA A 73 0.71 -9.15 -6.99
N LYS A 74 -0.14 -9.16 -8.02
CA LYS A 74 -0.84 -7.98 -8.51
C LYS A 74 -1.63 -7.29 -7.40
N CYS A 75 -1.40 -5.98 -7.25
CA CYS A 75 -2.02 -5.17 -6.19
C CYS A 75 -1.78 -5.71 -4.78
N GLY A 76 -0.66 -6.40 -4.53
CA GLY A 76 -0.38 -7.10 -3.29
C GLY A 76 -0.60 -6.29 -2.01
N TYR A 77 -0.29 -4.99 -2.01
CA TYR A 77 -0.53 -4.13 -0.84
C TYR A 77 -2.01 -4.03 -0.45
N TRP A 78 -2.93 -4.08 -1.42
CA TRP A 78 -4.36 -4.04 -1.14
C TRP A 78 -4.88 -5.32 -0.49
N ASN A 79 -4.09 -6.41 -0.45
CA ASN A 79 -4.43 -7.60 0.33
C ASN A 79 -4.14 -7.41 1.83
N VAL A 80 -3.41 -6.35 2.21
CA VAL A 80 -3.12 -6.03 3.61
C VAL A 80 -4.20 -5.10 4.15
N VAL A 81 -5.08 -5.62 4.99
CA VAL A 81 -6.11 -4.85 5.68
C VAL A 81 -5.48 -4.00 6.79
N LEU A 82 -5.85 -2.72 6.86
CA LEU A 82 -5.41 -1.80 7.90
C LEU A 82 -6.33 -1.92 9.13
N ASP A 83 -5.76 -1.72 10.31
CA ASP A 83 -6.54 -1.51 11.52
C ASP A 83 -7.26 -0.15 11.48
N LYS A 84 -8.22 0.04 12.39
CA LYS A 84 -9.09 1.21 12.43
C LYS A 84 -8.31 2.53 12.57
N GLU A 85 -7.24 2.55 13.37
CA GLU A 85 -6.46 3.76 13.63
C GLU A 85 -5.59 4.09 12.41
N SER A 86 -4.92 3.10 11.83
CA SER A 86 -4.17 3.25 10.58
C SER A 86 -5.05 3.69 9.40
N THR A 87 -6.28 3.18 9.32
CA THR A 87 -7.28 3.63 8.34
C THR A 87 -7.58 5.12 8.49
N ARG A 88 -7.74 5.66 9.69
CA ARG A 88 -7.98 7.11 9.89
C ARG A 88 -6.79 7.95 9.42
N LEU A 89 -5.57 7.49 9.66
CA LEU A 89 -4.34 8.21 9.27
C LEU A 89 -4.14 8.30 7.76
N THR A 90 -4.73 7.36 7.00
CA THR A 90 -4.63 7.30 5.53
C THR A 90 -5.78 8.00 4.81
N THR A 91 -6.49 8.88 5.52
CA THR A 91 -7.53 9.72 4.93
C THR A 91 -6.94 10.66 3.87
N PHE A 92 -7.67 10.87 2.77
CA PHE A 92 -7.30 11.77 1.69
C PHE A 92 -8.51 12.55 1.15
N ASN A 93 -8.20 13.69 0.54
CA ASN A 93 -9.19 14.52 -0.15
C ASN A 93 -9.30 14.15 -1.64
N SER A 94 -10.52 14.22 -2.16
CA SER A 94 -10.81 14.09 -3.59
C SER A 94 -11.90 15.09 -4.00
N PRO A 95 -12.10 15.34 -5.31
CA PRO A 95 -13.21 16.14 -5.79
C PRO A 95 -14.61 15.61 -5.39
N PHE A 96 -14.71 14.35 -4.97
CA PHE A 96 -15.97 13.69 -4.61
C PHE A 96 -16.18 13.54 -3.09
N GLY A 97 -15.31 14.17 -2.30
CA GLY A 97 -15.31 14.15 -0.84
C GLY A 97 -14.08 13.48 -0.23
N ARG A 98 -14.12 13.29 1.09
CA ARG A 98 -13.06 12.63 1.88
C ARG A 98 -13.24 11.12 1.89
N TYR A 99 -12.13 10.42 1.71
CA TYR A 99 -12.06 8.96 1.74
C TYR A 99 -10.91 8.51 2.62
N LYS A 100 -11.00 7.29 3.15
CA LYS A 100 -9.93 6.63 3.92
C LYS A 100 -9.63 5.26 3.33
N PHE A 101 -8.39 4.82 3.42
CA PHE A 101 -8.00 3.48 2.96
C PHE A 101 -8.35 2.43 4.01
N LEU A 102 -9.02 1.35 3.58
CA LEU A 102 -9.26 0.16 4.40
C LEU A 102 -8.12 -0.86 4.26
N THR A 103 -7.38 -0.78 3.16
CA THR A 103 -6.24 -1.64 2.84
C THR A 103 -5.01 -0.79 2.58
N MET A 104 -3.82 -1.35 2.77
CA MET A 104 -2.56 -0.59 2.70
C MET A 104 -2.40 0.16 1.36
N PRO A 105 -2.34 1.51 1.38
CA PRO A 105 -2.15 2.29 0.16
C PRO A 105 -0.72 2.21 -0.35
N PHE A 106 -0.56 2.44 -1.66
CA PHE A 106 0.75 2.74 -2.23
C PHE A 106 1.26 4.09 -1.71
N GLY A 107 2.55 4.16 -1.38
CA GLY A 107 3.25 5.39 -1.00
C GLY A 107 3.72 5.42 0.46
N LEU A 108 3.25 4.51 1.32
CA LEU A 108 3.73 4.45 2.71
C LEU A 108 5.14 3.86 2.76
N LYS A 109 5.99 4.43 3.64
CA LYS A 109 7.42 4.05 3.70
C LYS A 109 7.68 2.63 4.18
N MET A 110 6.72 2.00 4.86
CA MET A 110 6.84 0.64 5.39
C MET A 110 6.06 -0.40 4.57
N SER A 111 5.41 0.00 3.47
CA SER A 111 4.55 -0.93 2.71
C SER A 111 5.30 -2.16 2.20
N GLN A 112 6.56 -1.98 1.78
CA GLN A 112 7.38 -3.09 1.29
C GLN A 112 7.73 -4.07 2.42
N ASP A 113 8.13 -3.56 3.58
CA ASP A 113 8.52 -4.41 4.72
C ASP A 113 7.34 -5.26 5.21
N ILE A 114 6.18 -4.63 5.41
CA ILE A 114 4.96 -5.32 5.85
C ILE A 114 4.54 -6.37 4.82
N PHE A 115 4.57 -6.01 3.53
CA PHE A 115 4.15 -6.92 2.47
C PHE A 115 5.08 -8.12 2.36
N GLN A 116 6.39 -7.90 2.41
CA GLN A 116 7.38 -8.97 2.38
C GLN A 116 7.25 -9.88 3.59
N SER A 117 7.10 -9.32 4.80
CA SER A 117 6.91 -10.10 6.04
C SER A 117 5.67 -11.00 6.01
N LYS A 118 4.65 -10.65 5.22
CA LYS A 118 3.43 -11.45 5.06
C LYS A 118 3.52 -12.53 3.97
N ILE A 119 4.49 -12.42 3.06
CA ILE A 119 4.69 -13.37 1.96
C ILE A 119 5.81 -14.36 2.25
N ASP A 120 6.82 -13.95 3.01
CA ASP A 120 7.86 -14.85 3.54
C ASP A 120 7.26 -15.95 4.44
#